data_AF-A0A4Y9NZ09-F1
#
_entry.id   AF-A0A4Y9NZ09-F1
#
_cell.length_a   1.000
_cell.length_b   1.000
_cell.length_c   1.000
_cell.angle_alpha   90.00
_cell.angle_beta   90.00
_cell.angle_gamma   90.00
#
_symmetry.space_group_name_H-M   'P 1'
#
loop_
_entity.id
_entity.type
_entity.pdbx_description
1 polymer ?
#
loop_
_entity_poly.entity_id
_entity_poly.type
_entity_poly.pdbx_seq_one_letter_code
_entity_poly.pdbx_strand_id
1 'polypeptide(L)'
;MSSTPHRRDRGQDGVSGDGLGGTVSQGLLVLVGVDTAPGAEPLTYACSDVKQLRALASAELVGEPLLDPTEQLVRDHLDALFDALKDSGGPLLLVWAGHGVVSAGQLLLRAANTMPRPSAGIAATEVMRACVDSGAGQLLLIFDTCYSGAAADSAGVAKQMLDQLPPNAEHVWVGVLASAQASEKARDGLFGRELRRLLSEGPSDPDLRRRWSVHNRELRGDDLCDALVKEWASDRQRLDFRSSGSGWWVLPNPLYRPDAPEQVVEHLLRAARGGAEDDERSWFTGRTGEVDQVVGWVTAARPGLFVVTGSPGTGKSAVVGRVVSVANPTERVRLLADDPDLGHADPGRSAITANVHARGLTADRIAELLDAQLVRAGRLPRYEPGERNAAELLGALQRAHNDTAAAGKGDEPPSPVLVVDGLDEAREQAFPIAAELLVKLAGLATVIVATRQLPPPPGSQAPLLGVLSPVETLNLDDEQWQDSGRQALREYVIRRLTGVDQRMTPDLVAALLAGDDDVEPRAAVS
;
A
#
# COMPACT_ATOMS: atom_id res chain seq x y z
N MET A 1 -18.92 0.93 59.96
CA MET A 1 -20.39 0.93 59.89
C MET A 1 -20.77 1.83 58.72
N SER A 2 -20.75 1.30 57.50
CA SER A 2 -21.92 0.79 56.77
C SER A 2 -23.03 1.83 56.62
N SER A 3 -23.17 2.37 55.41
CA SER A 3 -24.42 2.97 54.95
C SER A 3 -24.47 2.86 53.42
N THR A 4 -25.06 1.78 52.94
CA THR A 4 -25.68 1.72 51.60
C THR A 4 -26.77 2.79 51.52
N PRO A 5 -27.09 3.29 50.31
CA PRO A 5 -28.48 3.10 49.91
C PRO A 5 -28.72 2.82 48.41
N HIS A 6 -29.75 2.01 48.22
CA HIS A 6 -30.77 2.01 47.17
C HIS A 6 -30.44 2.06 45.68
N ARG A 7 -30.63 0.86 45.11
CA ARG A 7 -31.17 0.58 43.78
C ARG A 7 -32.54 1.25 43.56
N ARG A 8 -32.68 2.02 42.48
CA ARG A 8 -33.94 2.14 41.72
C ARG A 8 -33.64 1.98 40.23
N ASP A 9 -34.44 1.12 39.65
CA ASP A 9 -34.51 0.69 38.27
C ASP A 9 -35.35 1.69 37.45
N ARG A 10 -34.93 1.98 36.21
CA ARG A 10 -35.74 2.34 35.03
C ARG A 10 -34.89 2.96 33.92
N GLY A 11 -35.07 2.45 32.71
CA GLY A 11 -34.86 3.23 31.49
C GLY A 11 -33.95 2.56 30.46
N GLN A 12 -34.47 1.54 29.79
CA GLN A 12 -34.12 1.31 28.38
C GLN A 12 -34.48 2.58 27.62
N ASP A 13 -33.50 3.22 26.99
CA ASP A 13 -33.69 4.05 25.80
C ASP A 13 -32.46 3.87 24.91
N GLY A 14 -32.73 3.56 23.65
CA GLY A 14 -31.74 3.17 22.66
C GLY A 14 -30.73 4.26 22.36
N VAL A 15 -29.46 3.87 22.36
CA VAL A 15 -28.42 4.60 21.65
C VAL A 15 -28.18 3.82 20.37
N SER A 16 -28.76 4.34 19.29
CA SER A 16 -28.44 3.99 17.91
C SER A 16 -26.92 4.09 17.73
N GLY A 17 -26.26 2.95 17.57
CA GLY A 17 -24.87 2.87 17.17
C GLY A 17 -24.74 3.14 15.68
N ASP A 18 -24.93 4.40 15.28
CA ASP A 18 -24.41 4.91 14.01
C ASP A 18 -22.94 5.28 14.25
N GLY A 19 -22.02 4.53 13.65
CA GLY A 19 -20.61 4.86 13.79
C GLY A 19 -19.64 3.80 13.29
N LEU A 20 -19.92 3.14 12.16
CA LEU A 20 -18.93 2.33 11.44
C LEU A 20 -19.18 2.44 9.94
N GLY A 21 -18.72 3.56 9.39
CA GLY A 21 -18.63 3.82 7.96
C GLY A 21 -17.60 4.92 7.80
N GLY A 22 -16.33 4.55 7.64
CA GLY A 22 -15.23 5.50 7.42
C GLY A 22 -15.34 6.12 6.04
N THR A 23 -16.29 7.04 5.85
CA THR A 23 -16.14 8.08 4.84
C THR A 23 -14.84 8.82 5.14
N VAL A 24 -13.98 8.98 4.14
CA VAL A 24 -12.78 9.83 4.25
C VAL A 24 -13.22 11.16 4.84
N SER A 25 -12.74 11.45 6.04
CA SER A 25 -12.87 12.76 6.66
C SER A 25 -12.35 13.80 5.67
N GLN A 26 -13.20 14.74 5.28
CA GLN A 26 -12.86 15.83 4.37
C GLN A 26 -11.53 16.47 4.80
N GLY A 27 -10.53 16.48 3.91
CA GLY A 27 -9.21 17.03 4.21
C GLY A 27 -9.07 18.48 3.81
N LEU A 28 -8.03 19.16 4.29
CA LEU A 28 -7.76 20.57 4.01
C LEU A 28 -6.52 20.78 3.15
N LEU A 29 -6.59 21.78 2.28
CA LEU A 29 -5.49 22.30 1.48
C LEU A 29 -5.20 23.74 1.85
N VAL A 30 -3.96 24.01 2.21
CA VAL A 30 -3.46 25.37 2.45
C VAL A 30 -2.37 25.65 1.42
N LEU A 31 -2.74 26.33 0.34
CA LEU A 31 -1.87 26.56 -0.80
C LEU A 31 -1.56 28.06 -0.92
N VAL A 32 -0.30 28.44 -0.76
CA VAL A 32 0.16 29.84 -0.82
C VAL A 32 1.24 30.00 -1.87
N GLY A 33 0.98 30.83 -2.88
CA GLY A 33 1.95 31.17 -3.93
C GLY A 33 2.24 32.67 -3.90
N VAL A 34 3.52 33.04 -3.85
CA VAL A 34 3.97 34.45 -3.85
C VAL A 34 5.02 34.66 -4.93
N ASP A 35 4.60 35.22 -6.07
CA ASP A 35 5.49 35.57 -7.17
C ASP A 35 6.25 36.86 -6.85
N THR A 36 5.57 37.83 -6.25
CA THR A 36 6.13 39.16 -5.99
C THR A 36 6.13 39.52 -4.52
N ALA A 37 7.28 39.98 -4.02
CA ALA A 37 7.42 40.52 -2.67
C ALA A 37 8.33 41.76 -2.70
N PRO A 38 8.02 42.82 -1.93
CA PRO A 38 8.84 44.02 -1.89
C PRO A 38 10.29 43.72 -1.49
N GLY A 39 11.24 44.16 -2.32
CA GLY A 39 12.68 43.97 -2.09
C GLY A 39 13.23 42.59 -2.49
N ALA A 40 12.42 41.74 -3.13
CA ALA A 40 12.86 40.50 -3.75
C ALA A 40 12.76 40.58 -5.30
N GLU A 41 13.54 39.75 -5.99
CA GLU A 41 13.37 39.57 -7.44
C GLU A 41 12.06 38.79 -7.70
N PRO A 42 11.25 39.17 -8.71
CA PRO A 42 10.03 38.43 -9.04
C PRO A 42 10.31 36.96 -9.39
N LEU A 43 9.45 36.08 -8.90
CA LEU A 43 9.37 34.68 -9.32
C LEU A 43 8.35 34.56 -10.45
N THR A 44 8.49 33.50 -11.23
CA THR A 44 7.67 33.20 -12.41
C THR A 44 6.66 32.10 -12.13
N TYR A 45 6.97 31.17 -11.22
CA TYR A 45 6.21 29.92 -11.11
C TYR A 45 5.48 29.70 -9.79
N ALA A 46 5.76 30.45 -8.73
CA ALA A 46 5.21 30.20 -7.38
C ALA A 46 3.66 30.18 -7.36
N CYS A 47 3.00 31.20 -7.91
CA CYS A 47 1.54 31.21 -8.03
C CYS A 47 1.02 30.16 -9.01
N SER A 48 1.78 29.87 -10.08
CA SER A 48 1.38 28.89 -11.08
C SER A 48 1.44 27.45 -10.57
N ASP A 49 2.41 27.15 -9.70
CA ASP A 49 2.64 25.81 -9.16
C ASP A 49 1.54 25.44 -8.17
N VAL A 50 1.15 26.35 -7.26
CA VAL A 50 0.04 26.10 -6.33
C VAL A 50 -1.32 25.97 -7.03
N LYS A 51 -1.55 26.72 -8.13
CA LYS A 51 -2.75 26.55 -8.97
C LYS A 51 -2.80 25.17 -9.62
N GLN A 52 -1.68 24.73 -10.17
CA GLN A 52 -1.60 23.43 -10.83
C GLN A 52 -1.72 22.29 -9.83
N LEU A 53 -1.15 22.43 -8.64
CA LEU A 53 -1.33 21.47 -7.56
C LEU A 53 -2.80 21.38 -7.14
N ARG A 54 -3.51 22.51 -7.01
CA ARG A 54 -4.95 22.52 -6.74
C ARG A 54 -5.76 21.77 -7.80
N ALA A 55 -5.39 21.92 -9.07
CA ALA A 55 -6.05 21.25 -10.19
C ALA A 55 -5.82 19.72 -10.21
N LEU A 56 -4.72 19.25 -9.63
CA LEU A 56 -4.43 17.82 -9.45
C LEU A 56 -5.05 17.23 -8.18
N ALA A 57 -5.40 18.08 -7.21
CA ALA A 57 -5.99 17.62 -5.96
C ALA A 57 -7.45 17.15 -6.14
N SER A 58 -7.79 16.07 -5.45
CA SER A 58 -9.17 15.54 -5.40
C SER A 58 -10.16 16.57 -4.83
N ALA A 59 -11.43 16.42 -5.19
CA ALA A 59 -12.53 17.18 -4.60
C ALA A 59 -12.71 16.92 -3.09
N GLU A 60 -12.16 15.81 -2.57
CA GLU A 60 -12.18 15.45 -1.14
C GLU A 60 -11.24 16.34 -0.28
N LEU A 61 -10.30 17.05 -0.93
CA LEU A 61 -9.40 18.01 -0.29
C LEU A 61 -9.86 19.44 -0.59
N VAL A 62 -10.21 20.19 0.46
CA VAL A 62 -10.85 21.51 0.34
C VAL A 62 -9.90 22.64 0.67
N GLY A 63 -9.84 23.62 -0.22
CA GLY A 63 -9.05 24.83 -0.06
C GLY A 63 -8.70 25.43 -1.41
N GLU A 64 -8.75 26.75 -1.52
CA GLU A 64 -8.40 27.47 -2.75
C GLU A 64 -7.06 28.18 -2.57
N PRO A 65 -6.22 28.25 -3.62
CA PRO A 65 -4.88 28.82 -3.50
C PRO A 65 -4.93 30.34 -3.28
N LEU A 66 -4.14 30.80 -2.32
CA LEU A 66 -3.86 32.22 -2.09
C LEU A 66 -2.72 32.66 -3.02
N LEU A 67 -2.98 33.66 -3.86
CA LEU A 67 -2.07 34.10 -4.92
C LEU A 67 -1.62 35.53 -4.64
N ASP A 68 -0.31 35.73 -4.49
CA ASP A 68 0.27 36.99 -4.01
C ASP A 68 -0.54 37.61 -2.84
N PRO A 69 -0.89 36.83 -1.79
CA PRO A 69 -1.70 37.35 -0.70
C PRO A 69 -0.94 38.41 0.10
N THR A 70 -1.69 39.22 0.83
CA THR A 70 -1.12 40.07 1.89
C THR A 70 -0.85 39.25 3.14
N GLU A 71 0.03 39.73 4.03
CA GLU A 71 0.24 39.08 5.34
C GLU A 71 -1.07 38.94 6.13
N GLN A 72 -1.96 39.94 6.05
CA GLN A 72 -3.24 39.89 6.73
C GLN A 72 -4.13 38.78 6.16
N LEU A 73 -4.24 38.68 4.84
CA LEU A 73 -5.05 37.64 4.19
C LEU A 73 -4.55 36.24 4.54
N VAL A 74 -3.23 36.05 4.62
CA VAL A 74 -2.65 34.77 5.07
C VAL A 74 -3.02 34.49 6.52
N ARG A 75 -2.85 35.45 7.43
CA ARG A 75 -3.19 35.26 8.86
C ARG A 75 -4.66 34.97 9.06
N ASP A 76 -5.54 35.72 8.38
CA ASP A 76 -7.00 35.47 8.41
C ASP A 76 -7.33 34.04 7.93
N HIS A 77 -6.62 33.55 6.92
CA HIS A 77 -6.80 32.19 6.42
C HIS A 77 -6.28 31.13 7.40
N LEU A 78 -5.14 31.38 8.05
CA LEU A 78 -4.59 30.49 9.08
C LEU A 78 -5.47 30.45 10.33
N ASP A 79 -6.03 31.59 10.75
CA ASP A 79 -6.97 31.67 11.88
C ASP A 79 -8.26 30.88 11.58
N ALA A 80 -8.71 30.86 10.32
CA ALA A 80 -9.86 30.07 9.91
C ALA A 80 -9.63 28.55 9.96
N LEU A 81 -8.39 28.08 10.10
CA LEU A 81 -8.07 26.66 10.28
C LEU A 81 -8.39 26.17 11.69
N PHE A 82 -8.48 27.06 12.68
CA PHE A 82 -8.67 26.68 14.08
C PHE A 82 -9.85 25.72 14.24
N ASP A 83 -9.61 24.56 14.86
CA ASP A 83 -10.61 23.51 15.10
C ASP A 83 -11.28 22.93 13.83
N ALA A 84 -10.85 23.28 12.62
CA ALA A 84 -11.56 22.94 11.39
C ALA A 84 -11.66 21.42 11.12
N LEU A 85 -10.75 20.63 11.69
CA LEU A 85 -10.68 19.17 11.57
C LEU A 85 -10.84 18.44 12.89
N LYS A 86 -11.15 19.12 14.01
CA LYS A 86 -11.14 18.53 15.36
C LYS A 86 -11.99 17.27 15.53
N ASP A 87 -13.13 17.21 14.84
CA ASP A 87 -14.10 16.11 14.97
C ASP A 87 -13.76 14.96 14.02
N SER A 88 -13.05 15.26 12.93
CA SER A 88 -12.82 14.33 11.83
C SER A 88 -11.41 13.74 11.83
N GLY A 89 -10.43 14.43 12.42
CA GLY A 89 -9.02 14.05 12.40
C GLY A 89 -8.40 13.97 11.01
N GLY A 90 -9.05 14.55 9.99
CA GLY A 90 -8.68 14.43 8.58
C GLY A 90 -7.28 14.96 8.23
N PRO A 91 -6.82 14.72 6.99
CA PRO A 91 -5.50 15.18 6.56
C PRO A 91 -5.48 16.68 6.24
N LEU A 92 -4.33 17.31 6.44
CA LEU A 92 -4.05 18.68 5.99
C LEU A 92 -2.71 18.72 5.25
N LEU A 93 -2.76 19.19 4.00
CA LEU A 93 -1.59 19.49 3.19
C LEU A 93 -1.41 21.00 3.08
N LEU A 94 -0.27 21.49 3.56
CA LEU A 94 0.19 22.86 3.35
C LEU A 94 1.31 22.89 2.32
N VAL A 95 1.19 23.76 1.32
CA VAL A 95 2.28 24.10 0.39
C VAL A 95 2.45 25.61 0.34
N TRP A 96 3.63 26.07 0.72
CA TRP A 96 4.04 27.46 0.56
C TRP A 96 5.13 27.56 -0.51
N ALA A 97 4.82 28.16 -1.66
CA ALA A 97 5.77 28.43 -2.73
C ALA A 97 6.03 29.95 -2.83
N GLY A 98 7.30 30.35 -2.73
CA GLY A 98 7.66 31.75 -2.95
C GLY A 98 8.87 32.22 -2.14
N HIS A 99 8.76 33.45 -1.62
CA HIS A 99 9.88 34.14 -0.98
C HIS A 99 10.03 33.79 0.49
N GLY A 100 11.26 33.52 0.91
CA GLY A 100 11.63 33.21 2.29
C GLY A 100 12.96 33.86 2.68
N VAL A 101 13.08 34.26 3.94
CA VAL A 101 14.33 34.76 4.54
C VAL A 101 14.56 34.10 5.89
N VAL A 102 15.83 33.91 6.27
CA VAL A 102 16.17 33.50 7.63
C VAL A 102 16.54 34.73 8.45
N SER A 103 15.87 34.91 9.59
CA SER A 103 16.17 35.96 10.57
C SER A 103 16.17 35.35 11.97
N ALA A 104 17.23 35.60 12.74
CA ALA A 104 17.40 35.04 14.09
C ALA A 104 17.20 33.51 14.18
N GLY A 105 17.60 32.78 13.14
CA GLY A 105 17.47 31.32 13.07
C GLY A 105 16.08 30.81 12.72
N GLN A 106 15.13 31.69 12.37
CA GLN A 106 13.78 31.30 11.96
C GLN A 106 13.55 31.61 10.49
N LEU A 107 12.85 30.72 9.79
CA LEU A 107 12.33 30.98 8.45
C LEU A 107 11.13 31.93 8.55
N LEU A 108 11.25 33.08 7.90
CA LEU A 108 10.18 34.05 7.70
C LEU A 108 9.73 34.01 6.24
N LEU A 109 8.45 33.69 6.05
CA LEU A 109 7.76 33.61 4.78
C LEU A 109 7.24 35.00 4.39
N ARG A 110 7.45 35.40 3.14
CA ARG A 110 7.08 36.73 2.65
C ARG A 110 5.78 36.68 1.88
N ALA A 111 4.94 37.68 2.09
CA ALA A 111 3.71 37.94 1.36
C ALA A 111 3.88 39.17 0.44
N ALA A 112 2.90 39.46 -0.41
CA ALA A 112 2.99 40.51 -1.43
C ALA A 112 3.14 41.94 -0.89
N ASN A 113 2.77 42.17 0.37
CA ASN A 113 2.93 43.45 1.05
C ASN A 113 3.96 43.42 2.19
N THR A 114 4.77 42.35 2.29
CA THR A 114 5.78 42.26 3.35
C THR A 114 6.84 43.35 3.16
N MET A 115 7.11 44.10 4.22
CA MET A 115 8.12 45.17 4.19
C MET A 115 9.52 44.59 3.91
N PRO A 116 10.38 45.31 3.15
CA PRO A 116 11.73 44.85 2.78
C PRO A 116 12.72 44.99 3.93
N ARG A 117 12.43 44.36 5.08
CA ARG A 117 13.28 44.30 6.27
C ARG A 117 13.56 42.85 6.62
N PRO A 118 14.75 42.49 7.13
CA PRO A 118 15.10 41.09 7.43
C PRO A 118 14.15 40.40 8.41
N SER A 119 13.59 41.13 9.39
CA SER A 119 12.70 40.60 10.44
C SER A 119 11.21 40.63 10.10
N ALA A 120 10.83 41.08 8.90
CA ALA A 120 9.42 41.15 8.49
C ALA A 120 8.98 39.85 7.78
N GLY A 121 7.71 39.50 7.90
CA GLY A 121 7.13 38.29 7.33
C GLY A 121 6.41 37.44 8.38
N ILE A 122 5.93 36.28 7.95
CA ILE A 122 5.20 35.31 8.77
C ILE A 122 6.16 34.19 9.15
N ALA A 123 6.30 33.88 10.43
CA ALA A 123 7.19 32.81 10.84
C ALA A 123 6.65 31.46 10.37
N ALA A 124 7.51 30.58 9.85
CA ALA A 124 7.09 29.24 9.46
C ALA A 124 6.48 28.48 10.66
N THR A 125 6.98 28.70 11.87
CA THR A 125 6.42 28.14 13.11
C THR A 125 5.04 28.65 13.46
N GLU A 126 4.67 29.86 13.01
CA GLU A 126 3.32 30.39 13.15
C GLU A 126 2.36 29.63 12.22
N VAL A 127 2.77 29.43 10.96
CA VAL A 127 2.02 28.63 9.98
C VAL A 127 1.84 27.19 10.47
N MET A 128 2.92 26.57 10.98
CA MET A 128 2.86 25.21 11.53
C MET A 128 1.91 25.12 12.71
N ARG A 129 1.93 26.10 13.62
CA ARG A 129 1.02 26.15 14.77
C ARG A 129 -0.44 26.17 14.32
N ALA A 130 -0.79 27.04 13.37
CA ALA A 130 -2.14 27.09 12.83
C ALA A 130 -2.57 25.75 12.20
N CYS A 131 -1.66 25.05 11.53
CA CYS A 131 -1.94 23.71 10.99
C CYS A 131 -2.17 22.68 12.10
N VAL A 132 -1.41 22.73 13.20
CA VAL A 132 -1.62 21.86 14.36
C VAL A 132 -2.95 22.18 15.06
N ASP A 133 -3.24 23.46 15.27
CA ASP A 133 -4.47 23.95 15.90
C ASP A 133 -5.74 23.63 15.07
N SER A 134 -5.59 23.15 13.84
CA SER A 134 -6.71 22.66 13.04
C SER A 134 -7.32 21.36 13.55
N GLY A 135 -6.56 20.56 14.32
CA GLY A 135 -6.99 19.23 14.76
C GLY A 135 -6.76 18.11 13.74
N ALA A 136 -5.98 18.35 12.70
CA ALA A 136 -5.61 17.33 11.71
C ALA A 136 -4.79 16.18 12.33
N GLY A 137 -5.11 14.94 11.98
CA GLY A 137 -4.34 13.75 12.38
C GLY A 137 -3.12 13.50 11.47
N GLN A 138 -3.18 13.94 10.22
CA GLN A 138 -2.13 13.73 9.23
C GLN A 138 -1.70 15.07 8.62
N LEU A 139 -0.52 15.57 9.03
CA LEU A 139 0.01 16.87 8.61
C LEU A 139 1.17 16.71 7.63
N LEU A 140 1.03 17.25 6.42
CA LEU A 140 2.15 17.41 5.48
C LEU A 140 2.38 18.88 5.18
N LEU A 141 3.56 19.40 5.55
CA LEU A 141 3.94 20.80 5.42
C LEU A 141 5.12 20.93 4.45
N ILE A 142 4.90 21.59 3.32
CA ILE A 142 5.89 21.75 2.27
C ILE A 142 6.25 23.24 2.14
N PHE A 143 7.53 23.55 2.32
CA PHE A 143 8.07 24.89 2.14
C PHE A 143 8.99 24.93 0.93
N ASP A 144 8.48 25.50 -0.17
CA ASP A 144 9.23 25.77 -1.39
C ASP A 144 9.70 27.22 -1.45
N THR A 145 10.67 27.55 -0.60
CA THR A 145 11.23 28.90 -0.48
C THR A 145 12.75 28.87 -0.34
N CYS A 146 13.41 29.99 -0.64
CA CYS A 146 14.82 30.14 -0.28
C CYS A 146 15.05 29.92 1.23
N TYR A 147 16.15 29.25 1.58
CA TYR A 147 16.52 28.93 2.97
C TYR A 147 15.50 28.07 3.74
N SER A 148 14.64 27.33 3.04
CA SER A 148 13.58 26.50 3.64
C SER A 148 14.09 25.44 4.62
N GLY A 149 15.37 25.05 4.58
CA GLY A 149 15.93 24.04 5.48
C GLY A 149 15.85 24.44 6.96
N ALA A 150 15.76 25.74 7.28
CA ALA A 150 15.47 26.20 8.64
C ALA A 150 14.05 25.81 9.12
N ALA A 151 13.11 25.54 8.22
CA ALA A 151 11.80 24.97 8.56
C ALA A 151 11.84 23.45 8.77
N ALA A 152 12.76 22.71 8.14
CA ALA A 152 12.89 21.27 8.36
C ALA A 152 13.29 20.95 9.81
N ASP A 153 14.16 21.76 10.42
CA ASP A 153 14.50 21.69 11.85
C ASP A 153 13.29 21.93 12.79
N SER A 154 12.21 22.50 12.26
CA SER A 154 10.98 22.79 13.01
C SER A 154 10.01 21.59 13.08
N ALA A 155 10.30 20.46 12.42
CA ALA A 155 9.49 19.24 12.54
C ALA A 155 9.39 18.73 13.99
N GLY A 156 10.49 18.86 14.76
CA GLY A 156 10.49 18.56 16.20
C GLY A 156 9.59 19.48 17.01
N VAL A 157 9.46 20.74 16.59
CA VAL A 157 8.56 21.73 17.21
C VAL A 157 7.10 21.39 16.91
N ALA A 158 6.77 21.06 15.66
CA ALA A 158 5.43 20.63 15.29
C ALA A 158 5.00 19.36 16.04
N LYS A 159 5.92 18.40 16.21
CA LYS A 159 5.67 17.22 17.06
C LYS A 159 5.39 17.60 18.51
N GLN A 160 6.20 18.46 19.12
CA GLN A 160 5.97 18.91 20.50
C GLN A 160 4.61 19.59 20.66
N MET A 161 4.15 20.31 19.64
CA MET A 161 2.81 20.92 19.62
C MET A 161 1.72 19.83 19.58
N LEU A 162 1.85 18.83 18.69
CA LEU A 162 0.93 17.70 18.63
C LEU A 162 0.90 16.88 19.92
N ASP A 163 2.04 16.68 20.59
CA ASP A 163 2.11 15.96 21.87
C ASP A 163 1.37 16.73 22.99
N GLN A 164 1.30 18.07 22.91
CA GLN A 164 0.59 18.92 23.86
C GLN A 164 -0.91 19.03 23.56
N LEU A 165 -1.27 18.95 22.28
CA LEU A 165 -2.63 19.05 21.76
C LEU A 165 -2.89 17.87 20.80
N PRO A 166 -3.02 16.64 21.32
CA PRO A 166 -3.18 15.47 20.47
C PRO A 166 -4.52 15.56 19.72
N PRO A 167 -4.51 15.40 18.38
CA PRO A 167 -5.74 15.40 17.60
C PRO A 167 -6.56 14.13 17.92
N ASN A 168 -7.87 14.22 17.71
CA ASN A 168 -8.78 13.08 17.86
C ASN A 168 -8.70 12.16 16.63
N ALA A 169 -7.56 11.50 16.45
CA ALA A 169 -7.29 10.62 15.31
C ALA A 169 -6.58 9.33 15.77
N GLU A 170 -6.89 8.20 15.12
CA GLU A 170 -6.26 6.90 15.39
C GLU A 170 -4.77 6.90 15.03
N HIS A 171 -4.42 7.60 13.95
CA HIS A 171 -3.05 7.77 13.49
C HIS A 171 -2.67 9.24 13.48
N VAL A 172 -1.57 9.58 14.15
CA VAL A 172 -1.03 10.93 14.21
C VAL A 172 0.34 10.99 13.55
N TRP A 173 0.51 11.88 12.58
CA TRP A 173 1.76 12.07 11.86
C TRP A 173 1.97 13.51 11.40
N VAL A 174 3.23 13.93 11.41
CA VAL A 174 3.66 15.18 10.80
C VAL A 174 4.89 14.96 9.93
N GLY A 175 4.85 15.46 8.71
CA GLY A 175 5.97 15.55 7.78
C GLY A 175 6.23 17.01 7.41
N VAL A 176 7.49 17.42 7.47
CA VAL A 176 7.94 18.73 6.98
C VAL A 176 8.97 18.50 5.87
N LEU A 177 8.69 19.04 4.69
CA LEU A 177 9.56 19.00 3.53
C LEU A 177 10.00 20.41 3.13
N ALA A 178 11.30 20.63 3.07
CA ALA A 178 11.92 21.87 2.61
C ALA A 178 12.55 21.65 1.23
N SER A 179 12.30 22.55 0.26
CA SER A 179 12.80 22.41 -1.12
C SER A 179 14.29 22.74 -1.30
N ALA A 180 14.88 23.44 -0.33
CA ALA A 180 16.29 23.80 -0.25
C ALA A 180 16.84 23.68 1.18
N GLN A 181 18.15 23.45 1.32
CA GLN A 181 18.84 23.46 2.62
C GLN A 181 18.90 24.88 3.24
N ALA A 182 19.21 24.95 4.53
CA ALA A 182 19.29 26.22 5.28
C ALA A 182 20.35 27.21 4.76
N SER A 183 21.30 26.73 3.94
CA SER A 183 22.36 27.54 3.31
C SER A 183 22.14 27.78 1.81
N GLU A 184 21.09 27.20 1.21
CA GLU A 184 20.86 27.19 -0.24
C GLU A 184 19.60 27.97 -0.63
N LYS A 185 19.57 28.48 -1.87
CA LYS A 185 18.38 29.11 -2.46
C LYS A 185 17.58 28.08 -3.26
N ALA A 186 16.28 28.02 -3.03
CA ALA A 186 15.37 27.25 -3.88
C ALA A 186 15.33 27.85 -5.29
N ARG A 187 15.20 27.00 -6.30
CA ARG A 187 15.03 27.42 -7.69
C ARG A 187 13.56 27.47 -8.06
N ASP A 188 13.16 28.64 -8.55
CA ASP A 188 11.82 28.88 -9.07
C ASP A 188 11.37 27.80 -10.06
N GLY A 189 10.20 27.22 -9.81
CA GLY A 189 9.53 26.21 -10.64
C GLY A 189 10.15 24.81 -10.65
N LEU A 190 11.29 24.57 -9.99
CA LEU A 190 11.95 23.26 -10.02
C LEU A 190 11.21 22.24 -9.14
N PHE A 191 10.88 22.61 -7.90
CA PHE A 191 10.14 21.73 -6.99
C PHE A 191 8.72 21.46 -7.49
N GLY A 192 7.98 22.51 -7.87
CA GLY A 192 6.64 22.37 -8.40
C GLY A 192 6.56 21.50 -9.66
N ARG A 193 7.59 21.52 -10.53
CA ARG A 193 7.66 20.62 -11.68
C ARG A 193 7.82 19.16 -11.27
N GLU A 194 8.75 18.84 -10.37
CA GLU A 194 8.99 17.45 -9.95
C GLU A 194 7.82 16.87 -9.14
N LEU A 195 7.21 17.67 -8.26
CA LEU A 195 5.99 17.28 -7.55
C LEU A 195 4.86 16.94 -8.52
N ARG A 196 4.63 17.78 -9.54
CA ARG A 196 3.62 17.51 -10.56
C ARG A 196 3.90 16.27 -11.39
N ARG A 197 5.17 16.04 -11.76
CA ARG A 197 5.59 14.82 -12.46
C ARG A 197 5.22 13.59 -11.62
N LEU A 198 5.61 13.57 -10.34
CA LEU A 198 5.28 12.45 -9.45
C LEU A 198 3.77 12.24 -9.27
N LEU A 199 3.01 13.32 -9.07
CA LEU A 199 1.55 13.20 -8.91
C LEU A 199 0.85 12.73 -10.20
N SER A 200 1.38 13.08 -11.38
CA SER A 200 0.73 12.80 -12.67
C SER A 200 1.18 11.49 -13.32
N GLU A 201 2.43 11.08 -13.08
CA GLU A 201 3.06 9.92 -13.73
C GLU A 201 3.43 8.83 -12.73
N GLY A 202 3.56 9.18 -11.45
CA GLY A 202 4.07 8.31 -10.40
C GLY A 202 5.60 8.30 -10.29
N PRO A 203 6.11 7.61 -9.27
CA PRO A 203 7.54 7.39 -9.10
C PRO A 203 8.11 6.49 -10.22
N SER A 204 9.38 6.71 -10.55
CA SER A 204 10.19 5.80 -11.38
C SER A 204 10.79 4.66 -10.57
N ASP A 205 10.97 4.82 -9.26
CA ASP A 205 11.49 3.77 -8.39
C ASP A 205 10.48 2.61 -8.27
N PRO A 206 10.86 1.35 -8.55
CA PRO A 206 9.94 0.22 -8.54
C PRO A 206 9.27 -0.02 -7.18
N ASP A 207 9.97 0.18 -6.07
CA ASP A 207 9.43 -0.05 -4.73
C ASP A 207 8.41 1.02 -4.35
N LEU A 208 8.63 2.26 -4.79
CA LEU A 208 7.69 3.37 -4.66
C LEU A 208 6.48 3.24 -5.58
N ARG A 209 6.65 2.76 -6.82
CA ARG A 209 5.53 2.50 -7.74
C ARG A 209 4.51 1.53 -7.17
N ARG A 210 4.96 0.54 -6.40
CA ARG A 210 4.06 -0.42 -5.72
C ARG A 210 3.17 0.24 -4.69
N ARG A 211 3.73 1.16 -3.89
CA ARG A 211 2.98 1.95 -2.89
C ARG A 211 2.09 3.00 -3.54
N TRP A 212 2.41 3.41 -4.76
CA TRP A 212 1.74 4.44 -5.54
C TRP A 212 1.14 3.88 -6.85
N SER A 213 0.44 2.75 -6.77
CA SER A 213 -0.11 2.06 -7.93
C SER A 213 -1.50 2.57 -8.34
N VAL A 214 -1.96 2.23 -9.55
CA VAL A 214 -3.32 2.57 -10.02
C VAL A 214 -4.45 1.90 -9.21
N HIS A 215 -4.10 0.96 -8.31
CA HIS A 215 -5.05 0.24 -7.47
C HIS A 215 -5.19 0.84 -6.06
N ASN A 216 -4.24 1.67 -5.64
CA ASN A 216 -4.29 2.32 -4.33
C ASN A 216 -5.11 3.60 -4.46
N ARG A 217 -6.22 3.70 -3.73
CA ARG A 217 -7.08 4.89 -3.73
C ARG A 217 -6.42 6.11 -3.07
N GLU A 218 -5.52 5.85 -2.13
CA GLU A 218 -4.94 6.87 -1.25
C GLU A 218 -3.41 6.76 -1.20
N LEU A 219 -2.76 7.86 -0.87
CA LEU A 219 -1.31 8.01 -0.74
C LEU A 219 -0.95 8.51 0.64
N ARG A 220 0.13 7.94 1.19
CA ARG A 220 0.71 8.38 2.45
C ARG A 220 1.66 9.56 2.20
N GLY A 221 1.70 10.50 3.14
CA GLY A 221 2.56 11.67 3.01
C GLY A 221 4.06 11.33 3.03
N ASP A 222 4.45 10.30 3.77
CA ASP A 222 5.82 9.80 3.81
C ASP A 222 6.23 9.13 2.49
N ASP A 223 5.33 8.40 1.83
CA ASP A 223 5.58 7.81 0.50
C ASP A 223 5.82 8.89 -0.57
N LEU A 224 5.03 9.98 -0.56
CA LEU A 224 5.23 11.14 -1.43
C LEU A 224 6.60 11.79 -1.22
N CYS A 225 6.98 12.05 0.03
CA CYS A 225 8.26 12.67 0.36
C CYS A 225 9.45 11.75 0.06
N ASP A 226 9.32 10.44 0.32
CA ASP A 226 10.36 9.45 -0.02
C ASP A 226 10.60 9.39 -1.54
N ALA A 227 9.53 9.43 -2.35
CA ALA A 227 9.63 9.53 -3.80
C ALA A 227 10.34 10.82 -4.25
N LEU A 228 9.93 11.96 -3.70
CA LEU A 228 10.55 13.26 -4.01
C LEU A 228 12.04 13.27 -3.71
N VAL A 229 12.45 12.75 -2.55
CA VAL A 229 13.86 12.72 -2.13
C VAL A 229 14.69 11.76 -2.97
N LYS A 230 14.18 10.55 -3.25
CA LYS A 230 14.92 9.53 -4.02
C LYS A 230 15.07 9.87 -5.49
N GLU A 231 14.05 10.45 -6.09
CA GLU A 231 14.02 10.75 -7.53
C GLU A 231 14.49 12.18 -7.84
N TRP A 232 15.06 12.86 -6.85
CA TRP A 232 15.52 14.23 -6.99
C TRP A 232 16.77 14.32 -7.88
N ALA A 233 16.57 14.58 -9.17
CA ALA A 233 17.63 14.63 -10.17
C ALA A 233 18.26 16.04 -10.33
N SER A 234 18.51 16.77 -9.24
CA SER A 234 19.11 18.10 -9.29
C SER A 234 20.17 18.32 -8.22
N ASP A 235 21.41 18.56 -8.66
CA ASP A 235 22.53 18.95 -7.78
C ASP A 235 22.46 20.41 -7.29
N ARG A 236 21.49 21.18 -7.79
CA ARG A 236 21.41 22.63 -7.62
C ARG A 236 20.61 23.08 -6.40
N GLN A 237 19.83 22.16 -5.82
CA GLN A 237 19.05 22.35 -4.61
C GLN A 237 18.85 20.96 -4.01
N ARG A 238 18.88 20.84 -2.68
CA ARG A 238 18.63 19.55 -2.01
C ARG A 238 17.41 19.64 -1.12
N LEU A 239 16.57 18.63 -1.23
CA LEU A 239 15.42 18.45 -0.34
C LEU A 239 15.89 18.06 1.06
N ASP A 240 15.22 18.59 2.07
CA ASP A 240 15.32 18.11 3.45
C ASP A 240 13.94 17.70 3.94
N PHE A 241 13.81 16.43 4.30
CA PHE A 241 12.56 15.84 4.75
C PHE A 241 12.72 15.30 6.17
N ARG A 242 11.82 15.73 7.05
CA ARG A 242 11.74 15.26 8.44
C ARG A 242 10.32 14.87 8.75
N SER A 243 10.14 13.75 9.44
CA SER A 243 8.82 13.30 9.86
C SER A 243 8.84 12.67 11.24
N SER A 244 7.68 12.66 11.89
CA SER A 244 7.45 11.96 13.16
C SER A 244 6.02 11.44 13.23
N GLY A 245 5.83 10.32 13.93
CA GLY A 245 4.52 9.70 14.15
C GLY A 245 4.24 8.54 13.19
N SER A 246 2.97 8.15 13.08
CA SER A 246 2.50 7.04 12.26
C SER A 246 1.83 7.55 10.99
N GLY A 247 2.60 7.60 9.90
CA GLY A 247 2.12 8.10 8.60
C GLY A 247 0.99 7.25 8.05
N TRP A 248 -0.09 7.92 7.66
CA TRP A 248 -1.28 7.34 7.03
C TRP A 248 -1.66 8.19 5.81
N TRP A 249 -2.89 8.04 5.32
CA TRP A 249 -3.37 8.70 4.11
C TRP A 249 -3.41 10.23 4.26
N VAL A 250 -2.79 10.92 3.31
CA VAL A 250 -2.76 12.40 3.23
C VAL A 250 -3.46 12.88 1.96
N LEU A 251 -3.34 12.14 0.86
CA LEU A 251 -3.83 12.55 -0.45
C LEU A 251 -4.55 11.39 -1.12
N PRO A 252 -5.68 11.63 -1.81
CA PRO A 252 -6.17 10.67 -2.79
C PRO A 252 -5.14 10.49 -3.90
N ASN A 253 -4.97 9.26 -4.39
CA ASN A 253 -4.02 8.95 -5.42
C ASN A 253 -4.55 9.38 -6.80
N PRO A 254 -3.90 10.35 -7.49
CA PRO A 254 -4.37 10.80 -8.80
C PRO A 254 -4.27 9.71 -9.89
N LEU A 255 -3.45 8.68 -9.67
CA LEU A 255 -3.30 7.55 -10.59
C LEU A 255 -4.35 6.46 -10.37
N TYR A 256 -5.15 6.55 -9.30
CA TYR A 256 -6.15 5.55 -8.97
C TYR A 256 -7.17 5.40 -10.10
N ARG A 257 -7.39 4.16 -10.51
CA ARG A 257 -8.35 3.78 -11.53
C ARG A 257 -9.26 2.70 -10.97
N PRO A 258 -10.53 3.00 -10.64
CA PRO A 258 -11.45 2.01 -10.09
C PRO A 258 -11.69 0.84 -11.03
N ASP A 259 -11.56 1.07 -12.34
CA ASP A 259 -11.72 0.06 -13.40
C ASP A 259 -10.39 -0.52 -13.90
N ALA A 260 -9.27 -0.29 -13.20
CA ALA A 260 -7.98 -0.87 -13.61
C ALA A 260 -8.09 -2.41 -13.68
N PRO A 261 -7.54 -3.04 -14.75
CA PRO A 261 -7.51 -4.50 -14.87
C PRO A 261 -6.87 -5.12 -13.64
N GLU A 262 -7.32 -6.31 -13.25
CA GLU A 262 -6.79 -7.02 -12.09
C GLU A 262 -5.26 -7.21 -12.22
N GLN A 263 -4.48 -6.48 -11.42
CA GLN A 263 -3.13 -6.91 -11.09
C GLN A 263 -3.31 -8.13 -10.18
N VAL A 264 -3.06 -9.32 -10.73
CA VAL A 264 -2.69 -10.47 -9.90
C VAL A 264 -1.58 -9.96 -8.98
N VAL A 265 -1.71 -10.21 -7.69
CA VAL A 265 -0.80 -9.61 -6.70
C VAL A 265 0.64 -9.81 -7.16
N GLU A 266 1.37 -8.71 -7.34
CA GLU A 266 2.69 -8.70 -7.98
C GLU A 266 3.67 -9.66 -7.29
N HIS A 267 3.50 -9.95 -6.00
CA HIS A 267 4.30 -10.98 -5.30
C HIS A 267 4.03 -12.41 -5.77
N LEU A 268 2.77 -12.76 -6.08
CA LEU A 268 2.40 -14.03 -6.68
C LEU A 268 2.89 -14.12 -8.13
N LEU A 269 2.75 -13.05 -8.91
CA LEU A 269 3.32 -12.98 -10.27
C LEU A 269 4.84 -13.04 -10.25
N ARG A 270 5.51 -12.30 -9.37
CA ARG A 270 6.96 -12.27 -9.25
C ARG A 270 7.50 -13.61 -8.76
N ALA A 271 6.84 -14.27 -7.81
CA ALA A 271 7.19 -15.63 -7.41
C ALA A 271 6.97 -16.62 -8.57
N ALA A 272 5.84 -16.52 -9.27
CA ALA A 272 5.52 -17.32 -10.46
C ALA A 272 6.36 -16.98 -11.70
N ARG A 273 7.03 -15.83 -11.71
CA ARG A 273 7.94 -15.39 -12.77
C ARG A 273 9.40 -15.54 -12.36
N GLY A 274 9.71 -16.06 -11.17
CA GLY A 274 11.09 -16.19 -10.69
C GLY A 274 11.82 -14.85 -10.51
N GLY A 275 11.12 -13.79 -10.11
CA GLY A 275 11.70 -12.48 -9.79
C GLY A 275 11.66 -11.42 -10.89
N ALA A 276 11.16 -11.74 -12.09
CA ALA A 276 11.10 -10.88 -13.28
C ALA A 276 10.12 -9.69 -13.17
N GLU A 277 10.48 -8.56 -13.79
CA GLU A 277 9.63 -7.36 -13.93
C GLU A 277 8.45 -7.57 -14.91
N ASP A 278 7.53 -6.59 -14.98
CA ASP A 278 6.31 -6.65 -15.79
C ASP A 278 6.53 -6.74 -17.30
N ASP A 279 7.75 -6.58 -17.81
CA ASP A 279 8.15 -6.73 -19.21
C ASP A 279 9.07 -7.94 -19.48
N GLU A 280 9.47 -8.69 -18.44
CA GLU A 280 10.34 -9.86 -18.58
C GLU A 280 9.57 -11.17 -18.77
N ARG A 281 10.17 -12.12 -19.51
CA ARG A 281 9.65 -13.50 -19.69
C ARG A 281 9.47 -14.19 -18.33
N SER A 282 8.49 -15.08 -18.20
CA SER A 282 8.34 -15.95 -17.00
C SER A 282 9.50 -16.93 -16.86
N TRP A 283 10.16 -16.97 -15.69
CA TRP A 283 11.28 -17.88 -15.40
C TRP A 283 10.90 -19.15 -14.63
N PHE A 284 9.61 -19.40 -14.38
CA PHE A 284 9.18 -20.64 -13.74
C PHE A 284 9.56 -21.89 -14.56
N THR A 285 10.07 -22.90 -13.89
CA THR A 285 10.58 -24.15 -14.48
C THR A 285 10.11 -25.36 -13.68
N GLY A 286 9.80 -26.44 -14.38
CA GLY A 286 9.43 -27.73 -13.78
C GLY A 286 8.20 -27.64 -12.87
N ARG A 287 8.22 -28.41 -11.76
CA ARG A 287 7.15 -28.48 -10.75
C ARG A 287 5.78 -28.90 -11.30
N THR A 288 5.75 -29.68 -12.38
CA THR A 288 4.51 -30.09 -13.06
C THR A 288 3.53 -30.78 -12.12
N GLY A 289 3.98 -31.80 -11.36
CA GLY A 289 3.09 -32.55 -10.47
C GLY A 289 2.55 -31.71 -9.31
N GLU A 290 3.36 -30.81 -8.77
CA GLU A 290 2.96 -29.88 -7.72
C GLU A 290 1.93 -28.87 -8.21
N VAL A 291 2.13 -28.33 -9.42
CA VAL A 291 1.17 -27.42 -10.08
C VAL A 291 -0.11 -28.16 -10.43
N ASP A 292 -0.02 -29.37 -10.98
CA ASP A 292 -1.16 -30.23 -11.33
C ASP A 292 -2.03 -30.53 -10.11
N GLN A 293 -1.43 -30.72 -8.94
CA GLN A 293 -2.17 -30.91 -7.70
C GLN A 293 -3.02 -29.68 -7.36
N VAL A 294 -2.45 -28.48 -7.44
CA VAL A 294 -3.17 -27.23 -7.18
C VAL A 294 -4.24 -26.98 -8.24
N VAL A 295 -3.95 -27.29 -9.50
CA VAL A 295 -4.94 -27.23 -10.60
C VAL A 295 -6.10 -28.21 -10.34
N GLY A 296 -5.82 -29.40 -9.80
CA GLY A 296 -6.84 -30.35 -9.37
C GLY A 296 -7.80 -29.77 -8.34
N TRP A 297 -7.29 -29.00 -7.37
CA TRP A 297 -8.13 -28.32 -6.38
C TRP A 297 -8.99 -27.21 -7.02
N VAL A 298 -8.38 -26.39 -7.89
CA VAL A 298 -9.08 -25.31 -8.61
C VAL A 298 -10.20 -25.87 -9.50
N THR A 299 -9.91 -26.91 -10.27
CA THR A 299 -10.86 -27.51 -11.22
C THR A 299 -11.99 -28.29 -10.53
N ALA A 300 -11.72 -28.88 -9.36
CA ALA A 300 -12.75 -29.51 -8.55
C ALA A 300 -13.77 -28.50 -8.01
N ALA A 301 -13.34 -27.27 -7.70
CA ALA A 301 -14.20 -26.17 -7.22
C ALA A 301 -15.18 -26.57 -6.10
N ARG A 302 -14.73 -27.44 -5.19
CA ARG A 302 -15.51 -27.92 -4.03
C ARG A 302 -15.18 -27.08 -2.79
N PRO A 303 -16.18 -26.72 -1.97
CA PRO A 303 -15.91 -26.03 -0.71
C PRO A 303 -14.94 -26.82 0.16
N GLY A 304 -13.93 -26.13 0.68
CA GLY A 304 -12.88 -26.72 1.49
C GLY A 304 -11.63 -25.86 1.53
N LEU A 305 -10.78 -26.12 2.53
CA LEU A 305 -9.51 -25.43 2.70
C LEU A 305 -8.37 -26.36 2.26
N PHE A 306 -7.52 -25.89 1.36
CA PHE A 306 -6.38 -26.59 0.80
C PHE A 306 -5.11 -25.81 1.11
N VAL A 307 -4.02 -26.48 1.48
CA VAL A 307 -2.78 -25.81 1.87
C VAL A 307 -1.61 -26.21 0.99
N VAL A 308 -0.84 -25.24 0.53
CA VAL A 308 0.53 -25.44 0.02
C VAL A 308 1.51 -24.98 1.10
N THR A 309 2.32 -25.92 1.60
CA THR A 309 3.30 -25.68 2.69
C THR A 309 4.68 -26.21 2.32
N GLY A 310 5.64 -25.99 3.22
CA GLY A 310 7.03 -26.38 3.09
C GLY A 310 7.98 -25.33 3.65
N SER A 311 9.26 -25.67 3.70
CA SER A 311 10.32 -24.87 4.29
C SER A 311 10.53 -23.54 3.56
N PRO A 312 11.25 -22.57 4.15
CA PRO A 312 11.61 -21.33 3.46
C PRO A 312 12.36 -21.64 2.14
N GLY A 313 12.02 -20.93 1.06
CA GLY A 313 12.70 -21.08 -0.23
C GLY A 313 12.24 -22.25 -1.11
N THR A 314 11.31 -23.10 -0.68
CA THR A 314 10.85 -24.25 -1.47
C THR A 314 9.93 -23.94 -2.63
N GLY A 315 9.46 -22.69 -2.76
CA GLY A 315 8.70 -22.22 -3.91
C GLY A 315 7.16 -22.29 -3.77
N LYS A 316 6.61 -22.30 -2.55
CA LYS A 316 5.14 -22.29 -2.30
C LYS A 316 4.39 -21.24 -3.14
N SER A 317 4.80 -19.98 -3.02
CA SER A 317 4.21 -18.85 -3.74
C SER A 317 4.44 -18.94 -5.25
N ALA A 318 5.51 -19.61 -5.69
CA ALA A 318 5.76 -19.85 -7.12
C ALA A 318 4.79 -20.87 -7.70
N VAL A 319 4.55 -21.99 -7.01
CA VAL A 319 3.58 -23.02 -7.42
C VAL A 319 2.16 -22.44 -7.47
N VAL A 320 1.72 -21.79 -6.40
CA VAL A 320 0.38 -21.17 -6.35
C VAL A 320 0.26 -20.02 -7.34
N GLY A 321 1.28 -19.16 -7.42
CA GLY A 321 1.30 -18.03 -8.35
C GLY A 321 1.26 -18.48 -9.81
N ARG A 322 1.86 -19.63 -10.17
CA ARG A 322 1.80 -20.18 -11.53
C ARG A 322 0.36 -20.49 -11.93
N VAL A 323 -0.40 -21.13 -11.05
CA VAL A 323 -1.83 -21.43 -11.28
C VAL A 323 -2.64 -20.14 -11.40
N VAL A 324 -2.41 -19.16 -10.52
CA VAL A 324 -3.08 -17.85 -10.57
C VAL A 324 -2.78 -17.13 -11.89
N SER A 325 -1.53 -17.12 -12.33
CA SER A 325 -1.10 -16.46 -13.58
C SER A 325 -1.76 -17.08 -14.80
N VAL A 326 -1.87 -18.42 -14.86
CA VAL A 326 -2.49 -19.13 -16.00
C VAL A 326 -4.02 -18.98 -16.01
N ALA A 327 -4.64 -18.81 -14.84
CA ALA A 327 -6.07 -18.54 -14.72
C ALA A 327 -6.42 -17.08 -15.07
N ASN A 328 -5.54 -16.12 -14.81
CA ASN A 328 -5.78 -14.72 -15.12
C ASN A 328 -5.82 -14.47 -16.65
N PRO A 329 -6.87 -13.85 -17.21
CA PRO A 329 -7.02 -13.67 -18.65
C PRO A 329 -5.86 -12.94 -19.34
N THR A 330 -5.31 -11.90 -18.70
CA THR A 330 -4.27 -11.06 -19.29
C THR A 330 -2.92 -11.78 -19.27
N GLU A 331 -2.56 -12.32 -18.11
CA GLU A 331 -1.32 -13.07 -17.92
C GLU A 331 -1.28 -14.34 -18.75
N ARG A 332 -2.40 -15.04 -18.86
CA ARG A 332 -2.54 -16.22 -19.71
C ARG A 332 -2.15 -15.96 -21.16
N VAL A 333 -2.62 -14.86 -21.74
CA VAL A 333 -2.30 -14.51 -23.15
C VAL A 333 -0.80 -14.33 -23.32
N ARG A 334 -0.16 -13.67 -22.37
CA ARG A 334 1.30 -13.47 -22.37
C ARG A 334 2.05 -14.80 -22.21
N LEU A 335 1.69 -15.61 -21.21
CA LEU A 335 2.34 -16.89 -20.94
C LEU A 335 2.26 -17.83 -22.13
N LEU A 336 1.10 -17.93 -22.79
CA LEU A 336 0.92 -18.77 -23.97
C LEU A 336 1.61 -18.23 -25.23
N ALA A 337 1.89 -16.93 -25.29
CA ALA A 337 2.70 -16.34 -26.35
C ALA A 337 4.20 -16.68 -26.17
N ASP A 338 4.68 -16.68 -24.92
CA ASP A 338 6.07 -17.02 -24.58
C ASP A 338 6.35 -18.54 -24.60
N ASP A 339 5.37 -19.33 -24.17
CA ASP A 339 5.43 -20.79 -24.10
C ASP A 339 4.04 -21.42 -24.36
N PRO A 340 3.77 -21.90 -25.59
CA PRO A 340 2.47 -22.48 -25.93
C PRO A 340 2.14 -23.77 -25.18
N ASP A 341 3.16 -24.46 -24.67
CA ASP A 341 3.01 -25.67 -23.84
C ASP A 341 3.30 -25.31 -22.38
N LEU A 342 2.26 -25.26 -21.56
CA LEU A 342 2.40 -24.89 -20.15
C LEU A 342 3.20 -25.92 -19.36
N GLY A 343 3.35 -27.15 -19.86
CA GLY A 343 4.05 -28.25 -19.20
C GLY A 343 3.35 -28.80 -17.95
N HIS A 344 2.11 -28.37 -17.70
CA HIS A 344 1.23 -28.79 -16.60
C HIS A 344 -0.24 -28.64 -17.03
N ALA A 345 -1.15 -29.21 -16.25
CA ALA A 345 -2.58 -29.11 -16.46
C ALA A 345 -3.05 -27.64 -16.46
N ASP A 346 -4.05 -27.35 -17.28
CA ASP A 346 -4.60 -26.02 -17.42
C ASP A 346 -5.76 -25.80 -16.43
N PRO A 347 -5.65 -24.85 -15.46
CA PRO A 347 -6.77 -24.53 -14.57
C PRO A 347 -7.98 -23.96 -15.31
N GLY A 348 -7.78 -23.44 -16.53
CA GLY A 348 -8.81 -22.76 -17.30
C GLY A 348 -8.81 -21.25 -17.05
N ARG A 349 -9.28 -20.52 -18.06
CA ARG A 349 -9.40 -19.05 -18.01
C ARG A 349 -10.44 -18.64 -16.96
N SER A 350 -10.09 -17.68 -16.11
CA SER A 350 -10.92 -17.16 -15.03
C SER A 350 -11.37 -18.22 -14.01
N ALA A 351 -10.60 -19.30 -13.86
CA ALA A 351 -10.89 -20.37 -12.91
C ALA A 351 -10.67 -19.95 -11.44
N ILE A 352 -9.79 -18.98 -11.19
CA ILE A 352 -9.61 -18.36 -9.88
C ILE A 352 -10.48 -17.11 -9.84
N THR A 353 -11.32 -17.02 -8.81
CA THR A 353 -12.31 -15.96 -8.66
C THR A 353 -11.74 -14.75 -7.96
N ALA A 354 -10.91 -14.97 -6.94
CA ALA A 354 -10.19 -13.91 -6.24
C ALA A 354 -8.87 -14.44 -5.66
N ASN A 355 -7.87 -13.56 -5.56
CA ASN A 355 -6.57 -13.86 -4.98
C ASN A 355 -6.03 -12.69 -4.15
N VAL A 356 -5.22 -12.98 -3.13
CA VAL A 356 -4.63 -11.96 -2.24
C VAL A 356 -3.33 -12.46 -1.61
N HIS A 357 -2.39 -11.55 -1.38
CA HIS A 357 -1.19 -11.82 -0.58
C HIS A 357 -1.41 -11.25 0.82
N ALA A 358 -1.39 -12.10 1.84
CA ALA A 358 -1.78 -11.77 3.21
C ALA A 358 -0.73 -10.98 4.00
N ARG A 359 0.47 -10.74 3.42
CA ARG A 359 1.58 -10.08 4.12
C ARG A 359 1.17 -8.72 4.69
N GLY A 360 1.31 -8.60 6.01
CA GLY A 360 0.99 -7.38 6.75
C GLY A 360 -0.48 -6.96 6.73
N LEU A 361 -1.39 -7.79 6.23
CA LEU A 361 -2.82 -7.50 6.17
C LEU A 361 -3.56 -8.02 7.41
N THR A 362 -4.73 -7.44 7.67
CA THR A 362 -5.72 -7.92 8.65
C THR A 362 -6.78 -8.78 7.97
N ALA A 363 -7.62 -9.46 8.75
CA ALA A 363 -8.75 -10.23 8.21
C ALA A 363 -9.72 -9.34 7.41
N ASP A 364 -10.06 -8.16 7.93
CA ASP A 364 -10.94 -7.23 7.23
C ASP A 364 -10.34 -6.73 5.93
N ARG A 365 -9.04 -6.38 5.93
CA ARG A 365 -8.39 -5.94 4.69
C ARG A 365 -8.32 -7.04 3.62
N ILE A 366 -8.10 -8.29 4.04
CA ILE A 366 -8.19 -9.44 3.13
C ILE A 366 -9.60 -9.59 2.58
N ALA A 367 -10.62 -9.45 3.43
CA ALA A 367 -12.01 -9.56 3.03
C ALA A 367 -12.41 -8.48 2.02
N GLU A 368 -12.02 -7.23 2.24
CA GLU A 368 -12.24 -6.11 1.32
C GLU A 368 -11.65 -6.39 -0.08
N LEU A 369 -10.40 -6.86 -0.13
CA LEU A 369 -9.70 -7.19 -1.39
C LEU A 369 -10.35 -8.38 -2.13
N LEU A 370 -10.82 -9.39 -1.39
CA LEU A 370 -11.54 -10.52 -1.97
C LEU A 370 -12.95 -10.10 -2.44
N ASP A 371 -13.64 -9.25 -1.68
CA ASP A 371 -14.98 -8.73 -2.01
C ASP A 371 -14.97 -7.97 -3.33
N ALA A 372 -14.01 -7.05 -3.51
CA ALA A 372 -13.86 -6.28 -4.73
C ALA A 372 -13.71 -7.18 -5.97
N GLN A 373 -12.92 -8.26 -5.85
CA GLN A 373 -12.72 -9.24 -6.92
C GLN A 373 -13.97 -10.10 -7.16
N LEU A 374 -14.65 -10.54 -6.11
CA LEU A 374 -15.90 -11.31 -6.19
C LEU A 374 -17.03 -10.50 -6.84
N VAL A 375 -17.13 -9.22 -6.51
CA VAL A 375 -18.09 -8.30 -7.15
C VAL A 375 -17.76 -8.12 -8.64
N ARG A 376 -16.49 -7.90 -8.97
CA ARG A 376 -16.03 -7.77 -10.36
C ARG A 376 -16.28 -9.04 -11.18
N ALA A 377 -16.08 -10.21 -10.56
CA ALA A 377 -16.37 -11.51 -11.15
C ALA A 377 -17.88 -11.82 -11.26
N GLY A 378 -18.75 -10.90 -10.82
CA GLY A 378 -20.20 -11.09 -10.84
C GLY A 378 -20.70 -12.15 -9.87
N ARG A 379 -19.88 -12.54 -8.88
CA ARG A 379 -20.23 -13.53 -7.85
C ARG A 379 -20.97 -12.91 -6.67
N LEU A 380 -20.77 -11.63 -6.42
CA LEU A 380 -21.49 -10.86 -5.40
C LEU A 380 -22.04 -9.56 -6.00
N PRO A 381 -23.18 -9.06 -5.51
CA PRO A 381 -23.66 -7.73 -5.87
C PRO A 381 -22.76 -6.65 -5.26
N ARG A 382 -22.70 -5.49 -5.92
CA ARG A 382 -22.07 -4.29 -5.36
C ARG A 382 -22.67 -3.94 -4.00
N TYR A 383 -21.83 -3.49 -3.08
CA TYR A 383 -22.23 -3.04 -1.76
C TYR A 383 -22.13 -1.52 -1.72
N GLU A 384 -23.27 -0.85 -1.55
CA GLU A 384 -23.31 0.62 -1.58
C GLU A 384 -22.56 1.32 -0.42
N PRO A 385 -22.45 0.74 0.79
CA PRO A 385 -21.60 1.29 1.84
C PRO A 385 -20.09 1.24 1.55
N GLY A 386 -19.65 0.53 0.50
CA GLY A 386 -18.22 0.40 0.13
C GLY A 386 -17.76 -1.05 0.08
N GLU A 387 -16.58 -1.32 0.64
CA GLU A 387 -15.99 -2.67 0.70
C GLU A 387 -16.50 -3.40 1.94
N ARG A 388 -16.73 -4.72 1.84
CA ARG A 388 -17.21 -5.55 2.96
C ARG A 388 -16.07 -5.97 3.89
N ASN A 389 -16.28 -5.83 5.19
CA ASN A 389 -15.39 -6.45 6.19
C ASN A 389 -15.53 -7.98 6.22
N ALA A 390 -14.74 -8.67 7.06
CA ALA A 390 -14.72 -10.14 7.10
C ALA A 390 -16.10 -10.77 7.40
N ALA A 391 -16.84 -10.22 8.36
CA ALA A 391 -18.16 -10.74 8.72
C ALA A 391 -19.20 -10.47 7.63
N GLU A 392 -19.17 -9.29 7.01
CA GLU A 392 -20.07 -8.90 5.93
C GLU A 392 -19.84 -9.72 4.66
N LEU A 393 -18.59 -9.97 4.28
CA LEU A 393 -18.22 -10.82 3.15
C LEU A 393 -18.74 -12.25 3.36
N LEU A 394 -18.50 -12.83 4.53
CA LEU A 394 -19.02 -14.16 4.89
C LEU A 394 -20.54 -14.22 4.78
N GLY A 395 -21.24 -13.21 5.31
CA GLY A 395 -22.69 -13.11 5.20
C GLY A 395 -23.18 -12.97 3.76
N ALA A 396 -22.45 -12.23 2.92
CA ALA A 396 -22.79 -12.06 1.50
C ALA A 396 -22.62 -13.36 0.71
N LEU A 397 -21.50 -14.07 0.90
CA LEU A 397 -21.26 -15.38 0.28
C LEU A 397 -22.25 -16.43 0.75
N GLN A 398 -22.60 -16.45 2.05
CA GLN A 398 -23.60 -17.38 2.57
C GLN A 398 -24.98 -17.15 1.93
N ARG A 399 -25.39 -15.88 1.76
CA ARG A 399 -26.63 -15.55 1.06
C ARG A 399 -26.59 -15.99 -0.40
N ALA A 400 -25.52 -15.66 -1.11
CA ALA A 400 -25.35 -16.07 -2.51
C ALA A 400 -25.39 -17.60 -2.67
N HIS A 401 -24.76 -18.34 -1.77
CA HIS A 401 -24.81 -19.80 -1.73
C HIS A 401 -26.24 -20.32 -1.51
N ASN A 402 -26.95 -19.78 -0.51
CA ASN A 402 -28.33 -20.18 -0.21
C ASN A 402 -29.31 -19.85 -1.34
N ASP A 403 -29.18 -18.68 -1.96
CA ASP A 403 -30.02 -18.26 -3.09
C ASP A 403 -29.83 -19.19 -4.30
N THR A 404 -28.59 -19.62 -4.54
CA THR A 404 -28.25 -20.56 -5.60
C THR A 404 -28.85 -21.95 -5.31
N ALA A 405 -28.71 -22.46 -4.09
CA ALA A 405 -29.29 -23.73 -3.67
C ALA A 405 -30.84 -23.71 -3.74
N ALA A 406 -31.47 -22.58 -3.38
CA ALA A 406 -32.91 -22.41 -3.45
C ALA A 406 -33.44 -22.30 -4.89
N ALA A 407 -32.63 -21.84 -5.85
CA ALA A 407 -33.02 -21.69 -7.24
C ALA A 407 -33.15 -23.01 -8.02
N GLY A 408 -32.65 -24.13 -7.48
CA GLY A 408 -32.97 -25.50 -7.93
C GLY A 408 -32.73 -25.82 -9.41
N LYS A 409 -31.92 -25.03 -10.14
CA LYS A 409 -31.65 -25.22 -11.57
C LYS A 409 -30.34 -25.98 -11.78
N GLY A 410 -30.40 -26.99 -12.66
CA GLY A 410 -29.37 -27.99 -12.91
C GLY A 410 -28.11 -27.52 -13.65
N ASP A 411 -27.53 -26.41 -13.23
CA ASP A 411 -26.13 -26.03 -13.44
C ASP A 411 -25.78 -25.05 -12.32
N GLU A 412 -25.57 -25.59 -11.11
CA GLU A 412 -25.12 -24.79 -9.98
C GLU A 412 -23.75 -24.20 -10.35
N PRO A 413 -23.58 -22.86 -10.35
CA PRO A 413 -22.30 -22.26 -10.67
C PRO A 413 -21.23 -22.81 -9.72
N PRO A 414 -20.04 -23.19 -10.22
CA PRO A 414 -18.99 -23.75 -9.38
C PRO A 414 -18.64 -22.78 -8.26
N SER A 415 -18.31 -23.35 -7.10
CA SER A 415 -17.94 -22.57 -5.90
C SER A 415 -16.85 -21.58 -6.26
N PRO A 416 -16.88 -20.35 -5.71
CA PRO A 416 -15.79 -19.42 -5.94
C PRO A 416 -14.48 -20.01 -5.44
N VAL A 417 -13.42 -19.83 -6.22
CA VAL A 417 -12.07 -20.27 -5.88
C VAL A 417 -11.27 -19.08 -5.41
N LEU A 418 -10.82 -19.13 -4.16
CA LEU A 418 -10.11 -18.06 -3.45
C LEU A 418 -8.69 -18.51 -3.17
N VAL A 419 -7.71 -17.68 -3.50
CA VAL A 419 -6.28 -17.96 -3.26
C VAL A 419 -5.69 -16.95 -2.29
N VAL A 420 -5.06 -17.43 -1.20
CA VAL A 420 -4.41 -16.60 -0.20
C VAL A 420 -2.96 -17.02 -0.04
N ASP A 421 -2.02 -16.14 -0.38
CA ASP A 421 -0.58 -16.44 -0.30
C ASP A 421 0.11 -15.67 0.81
N GLY A 422 1.15 -16.27 1.40
CA GLY A 422 1.97 -15.64 2.43
C GLY A 422 1.23 -15.37 3.74
N LEU A 423 0.32 -16.27 4.16
CA LEU A 423 -0.39 -16.11 5.43
C LEU A 423 0.57 -16.04 6.63
N ASP A 424 1.68 -16.77 6.59
CA ASP A 424 2.73 -16.71 7.62
C ASP A 424 3.43 -15.33 7.69
N GLU A 425 3.30 -14.50 6.66
CA GLU A 425 3.86 -13.15 6.59
C GLU A 425 2.89 -12.08 7.08
N ALA A 426 1.67 -12.46 7.50
CA ALA A 426 0.68 -11.58 8.13
C ALA A 426 1.02 -11.21 9.59
N ARG A 427 2.20 -11.63 10.09
CA ARG A 427 2.68 -11.37 11.45
C ARG A 427 1.65 -11.82 12.50
N GLU A 428 1.31 -10.96 13.45
CA GLU A 428 0.36 -11.23 14.54
C GLU A 428 -1.07 -11.52 14.03
N GLN A 429 -1.39 -11.16 12.79
CA GLN A 429 -2.71 -11.36 12.19
C GLN A 429 -2.90 -12.75 11.58
N ALA A 430 -1.86 -13.56 11.43
CA ALA A 430 -1.95 -14.87 10.74
C ALA A 430 -2.99 -15.82 11.37
N PHE A 431 -3.02 -15.89 12.71
CA PHE A 431 -3.96 -16.75 13.45
C PHE A 431 -5.41 -16.21 13.44
N PRO A 432 -5.65 -14.90 13.71
CA PRO A 432 -6.96 -14.29 13.49
C PRO A 432 -7.50 -14.50 12.07
N ILE A 433 -6.69 -14.24 11.04
CA ILE A 433 -7.09 -14.45 9.64
C ILE A 433 -7.51 -15.90 9.39
N ALA A 434 -6.72 -16.87 9.86
CA ALA A 434 -7.03 -18.28 9.70
C ALA A 434 -8.39 -18.64 10.34
N ALA A 435 -8.57 -18.31 11.63
CA ALA A 435 -9.72 -18.73 12.42
C ALA A 435 -11.00 -17.94 12.10
N GLU A 436 -10.89 -16.64 11.89
CA GLU A 436 -12.04 -15.75 11.80
C GLU A 436 -12.55 -15.59 10.38
N LEU A 437 -11.69 -15.79 9.37
CA LEU A 437 -12.01 -15.62 7.96
C LEU A 437 -11.83 -16.90 7.14
N LEU A 438 -10.62 -17.44 7.02
CA LEU A 438 -10.31 -18.49 6.02
C LEU A 438 -11.05 -19.81 6.29
N VAL A 439 -11.07 -20.26 7.55
CA VAL A 439 -11.79 -21.48 7.95
C VAL A 439 -13.30 -21.32 7.70
N LYS A 440 -13.85 -20.12 7.88
CA LYS A 440 -15.28 -19.87 7.63
C LYS A 440 -15.59 -19.77 6.14
N LEU A 441 -14.71 -19.13 5.35
CA LEU A 441 -14.82 -19.09 3.89
C LEU A 441 -14.76 -20.48 3.28
N ALA A 442 -13.97 -21.40 3.85
CA ALA A 442 -13.84 -22.77 3.36
C ALA A 442 -15.16 -23.56 3.40
N GLY A 443 -16.14 -23.16 4.21
CA GLY A 443 -17.48 -23.74 4.18
C GLY A 443 -18.32 -23.33 2.97
N LEU A 444 -17.91 -22.29 2.25
CA LEU A 444 -18.66 -21.64 1.16
C LEU A 444 -17.91 -21.58 -0.16
N ALA A 445 -16.60 -21.81 -0.14
CA ALA A 445 -15.69 -21.59 -1.25
C ALA A 445 -14.54 -22.61 -1.22
N THR A 446 -13.89 -22.80 -2.37
CA THR A 446 -12.59 -23.48 -2.43
C THR A 446 -11.52 -22.48 -2.03
N VAL A 447 -10.90 -22.67 -0.87
CA VAL A 447 -9.88 -21.76 -0.33
C VAL A 447 -8.52 -22.44 -0.40
N ILE A 448 -7.60 -21.89 -1.20
CA ILE A 448 -6.23 -22.38 -1.35
C ILE A 448 -5.29 -21.42 -0.63
N VAL A 449 -4.52 -21.93 0.32
CA VAL A 449 -3.63 -21.12 1.16
C VAL A 449 -2.17 -21.56 0.98
N ALA A 450 -1.30 -20.65 0.54
CA ALA A 450 0.14 -20.84 0.64
C ALA A 450 0.67 -20.25 1.94
N THR A 451 1.23 -21.08 2.82
CA THR A 451 1.71 -20.67 4.13
C THR A 451 2.79 -21.59 4.67
N ARG A 452 3.49 -21.16 5.72
CA ARG A 452 4.36 -22.03 6.54
C ARG A 452 3.65 -22.50 7.80
N GLN A 453 4.20 -23.53 8.41
CA GLN A 453 3.86 -23.91 9.77
C GLN A 453 4.39 -22.85 10.74
N LEU A 454 3.50 -22.14 11.42
CA LEU A 454 3.85 -21.30 12.56
C LEU A 454 3.56 -22.02 13.88
N PRO A 455 4.41 -21.82 14.92
CA PRO A 455 4.12 -22.30 16.26
C PRO A 455 2.87 -21.61 16.82
N PRO A 456 2.16 -22.23 17.78
CA PRO A 456 0.98 -21.63 18.38
C PRO A 456 1.32 -20.32 19.09
N PRO A 457 0.44 -19.30 19.04
CA PRO A 457 0.60 -18.08 19.83
C PRO A 457 0.39 -18.37 21.32
N PRO A 458 0.86 -17.50 22.23
CA PRO A 458 0.62 -17.62 23.66
C PRO A 458 -0.88 -17.80 23.96
N GLY A 459 -1.23 -18.90 24.66
CA GLY A 459 -2.62 -19.21 25.00
C GLY A 459 -3.36 -20.13 24.03
N SER A 460 -2.76 -20.48 22.88
CA SER A 460 -3.26 -21.55 21.99
C SER A 460 -2.38 -22.79 22.08
N GLN A 461 -2.95 -23.97 21.79
CA GLN A 461 -2.21 -25.22 21.67
C GLN A 461 -2.02 -25.66 20.21
N ALA A 462 -2.82 -25.14 19.28
CA ALA A 462 -2.81 -25.56 17.88
C ALA A 462 -1.86 -24.68 17.06
N PRO A 463 -0.90 -25.28 16.32
CA PRO A 463 -0.04 -24.53 15.42
C PRO A 463 -0.84 -24.13 14.16
N LEU A 464 -0.35 -23.20 13.33
CA LEU A 464 -1.17 -22.56 12.27
C LEU A 464 -1.87 -23.55 11.33
N LEU A 465 -1.18 -24.56 10.80
CA LEU A 465 -1.82 -25.58 9.95
C LEU A 465 -2.89 -26.39 10.69
N GLY A 466 -2.73 -26.58 12.01
CA GLY A 466 -3.75 -27.21 12.85
C GLY A 466 -5.00 -26.34 13.02
N VAL A 467 -4.85 -25.02 13.05
CA VAL A 467 -5.97 -24.07 13.04
C VAL A 467 -6.69 -24.07 11.71
N LEU A 468 -5.95 -24.09 10.60
CA LEU A 468 -6.50 -24.12 9.24
C LEU A 468 -7.28 -25.42 8.96
N SER A 469 -6.88 -26.54 9.57
CA SER A 469 -7.49 -27.86 9.41
C SER A 469 -7.79 -28.20 7.94
N PRO A 470 -6.76 -28.19 7.06
CA PRO A 470 -6.96 -28.35 5.64
C PRO A 470 -7.54 -29.74 5.29
N VAL A 471 -8.42 -29.76 4.29
CA VAL A 471 -8.93 -30.98 3.64
C VAL A 471 -7.77 -31.75 3.02
N GLU A 472 -6.84 -31.03 2.41
CA GLU A 472 -5.66 -31.60 1.77
C GLU A 472 -4.47 -30.64 1.88
N THR A 473 -3.27 -31.21 1.98
CA THR A 473 -2.02 -30.45 2.09
C THR A 473 -1.01 -30.93 1.07
N LEU A 474 -0.50 -30.02 0.25
CA LEU A 474 0.69 -30.20 -0.57
C LEU A 474 1.89 -29.67 0.22
N ASN A 475 2.70 -30.57 0.78
CA ASN A 475 3.93 -30.19 1.47
C ASN A 475 5.13 -30.36 0.54
N LEU A 476 5.75 -29.25 0.14
CA LEU A 476 6.88 -29.25 -0.79
C LEU A 476 8.17 -29.83 -0.21
N ASP A 477 8.20 -30.12 1.10
CA ASP A 477 9.32 -30.79 1.76
C ASP A 477 9.23 -32.32 1.70
N ASP A 478 8.07 -32.88 1.30
CA ASP A 478 7.87 -34.33 1.22
C ASP A 478 8.83 -34.96 0.20
N GLU A 479 9.33 -36.16 0.50
CA GLU A 479 10.33 -36.87 -0.33
C GLU A 479 9.93 -36.96 -1.81
N GLN A 480 8.63 -37.16 -2.09
CA GLN A 480 8.09 -37.24 -3.46
C GLN A 480 8.30 -35.96 -4.30
N TRP A 481 8.51 -34.79 -3.68
CA TRP A 481 8.67 -33.49 -4.34
C TRP A 481 10.08 -32.91 -4.27
N GLN A 482 11.00 -33.63 -3.62
CA GLN A 482 12.38 -33.14 -3.44
C GLN A 482 13.14 -33.16 -4.76
N ASP A 483 13.04 -34.24 -5.53
CA ASP A 483 13.74 -34.41 -6.80
C ASP A 483 13.26 -33.40 -7.85
N SER A 484 11.94 -33.28 -8.03
CA SER A 484 11.31 -32.28 -8.90
C SER A 484 11.71 -30.86 -8.49
N GLY A 485 11.87 -30.61 -7.19
CA GLY A 485 12.30 -29.33 -6.66
C GLY A 485 13.73 -28.96 -6.93
N ARG A 486 14.66 -29.89 -6.69
CA ARG A 486 16.07 -29.70 -7.03
C ARG A 486 16.25 -29.48 -8.53
N GLN A 487 15.57 -30.28 -9.35
CA GLN A 487 15.61 -30.13 -10.81
C GLN A 487 15.04 -28.77 -11.26
N ALA A 488 13.87 -28.37 -10.74
CA ALA A 488 13.26 -27.09 -11.07
C ALA A 488 14.16 -25.91 -10.71
N LEU A 489 14.77 -25.93 -9.51
CA LEU A 489 15.73 -24.91 -9.09
C LEU A 489 16.96 -24.88 -9.99
N ARG A 490 17.49 -26.05 -10.35
CA ARG A 490 18.64 -26.19 -11.24
C ARG A 490 18.35 -25.56 -12.61
N GLU A 491 17.22 -25.91 -13.21
CA GLU A 491 16.77 -25.36 -14.50
C GLU A 491 16.57 -23.84 -14.44
N TYR A 492 15.95 -23.34 -13.37
CA TYR A 492 15.77 -21.91 -13.15
C TYR A 492 17.11 -21.17 -13.11
N VAL A 493 18.07 -21.66 -12.31
CA VAL A 493 19.40 -21.05 -12.17
C VAL A 493 20.15 -21.07 -13.50
N ILE A 494 20.14 -22.20 -14.22
CA ILE A 494 20.79 -22.30 -15.53
C ILE A 494 20.18 -21.29 -16.50
N ARG A 495 18.85 -21.22 -16.61
CA ARG A 495 18.17 -20.28 -17.50
C ARG A 495 18.49 -18.84 -17.15
N ARG A 496 18.53 -18.48 -15.86
CA ARG A 496 18.76 -17.10 -15.42
C ARG A 496 20.21 -16.65 -15.59
N LEU A 497 21.17 -17.56 -15.50
CA LEU A 497 22.61 -17.23 -15.54
C LEU A 497 23.25 -17.43 -16.92
N THR A 498 22.60 -18.16 -17.82
CA THR A 498 23.10 -18.36 -19.18
C THR A 498 23.21 -17.02 -19.91
N GLY A 499 24.42 -16.70 -20.39
CA GLY A 499 24.70 -15.47 -21.13
C GLY A 499 24.91 -14.22 -20.28
N VAL A 500 24.87 -14.32 -18.95
CA VAL A 500 25.07 -13.17 -18.05
C VAL A 500 26.55 -12.77 -17.93
N ASP A 501 27.47 -13.73 -17.72
CA ASP A 501 28.92 -13.50 -17.71
C ASP A 501 29.65 -14.70 -18.31
N GLN A 502 30.60 -14.47 -19.22
CA GLN A 502 31.37 -15.52 -19.91
C GLN A 502 32.28 -16.33 -18.97
N ARG A 503 32.60 -15.79 -17.78
CA ARG A 503 33.42 -16.45 -16.75
C ARG A 503 32.59 -17.33 -15.81
N MET A 504 31.26 -17.24 -15.89
CA MET A 504 30.34 -17.99 -15.06
C MET A 504 29.98 -19.32 -15.73
N THR A 505 29.90 -20.38 -14.93
CA THR A 505 29.38 -21.69 -15.37
C THR A 505 28.02 -21.91 -14.71
N PRO A 506 26.89 -21.60 -15.40
CA PRO A 506 25.54 -21.72 -14.84
C PRO A 506 25.25 -23.09 -14.22
N ASP A 507 25.68 -24.17 -14.87
CA ASP A 507 25.48 -25.55 -14.37
C ASP A 507 26.14 -25.80 -13.00
N LEU A 508 27.31 -25.20 -12.76
CA LEU A 508 28.04 -25.38 -11.50
C LEU A 508 27.38 -24.59 -10.37
N VAL A 509 26.89 -23.38 -10.65
CA VAL A 509 26.10 -22.59 -9.68
C VAL A 509 24.78 -23.29 -9.37
N ALA A 510 24.13 -23.84 -10.39
CA ALA A 510 22.88 -24.56 -10.26
C ALA A 510 23.03 -25.83 -9.42
N ALA A 511 24.09 -26.62 -9.64
CA ALA A 511 24.40 -27.81 -8.86
C ALA A 511 24.68 -27.48 -7.38
N LEU A 512 25.45 -26.41 -7.12
CA LEU A 512 25.72 -25.92 -5.75
C LEU A 512 24.44 -25.48 -5.02
N LEU A 513 23.54 -24.75 -5.69
CA LEU A 513 22.30 -24.26 -5.09
C LEU A 513 21.23 -25.35 -4.96
N ALA A 514 21.21 -26.34 -5.86
CA ALA A 514 20.32 -27.49 -5.78
C ALA A 514 20.75 -28.52 -4.72
N GLY A 515 21.97 -28.43 -4.20
CA GLY A 515 22.50 -29.35 -3.20
C GLY A 515 23.00 -30.67 -3.80
N ASP A 516 23.56 -30.64 -5.02
CA ASP A 516 24.21 -31.80 -5.61
C ASP A 516 25.59 -32.00 -4.95
N ASP A 517 25.74 -33.08 -4.17
CA ASP A 517 26.96 -33.38 -3.40
C ASP A 517 28.21 -33.70 -4.25
N ASP A 518 28.08 -33.79 -5.58
CA ASP A 518 29.13 -34.22 -6.52
C ASP A 518 29.96 -33.08 -7.16
N VAL A 519 29.82 -31.82 -6.70
CA VAL A 519 30.60 -30.71 -7.24
C VAL A 519 31.97 -30.61 -6.58
N GLU A 520 32.96 -31.36 -7.07
CA GLU A 520 34.37 -31.07 -6.74
C GLU A 520 34.75 -29.66 -7.21
N PRO A 521 35.30 -28.79 -6.34
CA PRO A 521 35.76 -27.48 -6.73
C PRO A 521 36.96 -27.64 -7.67
N ARG A 522 36.74 -27.52 -8.98
CA ARG A 522 37.86 -27.43 -9.93
C ARG A 522 38.69 -26.20 -9.60
N ALA A 523 39.92 -26.45 -9.14
CA ALA A 523 40.94 -25.45 -8.91
C ALA A 523 41.04 -24.51 -10.12
N ALA A 524 40.96 -23.21 -9.85
CA ALA A 524 41.21 -22.17 -10.84
C ALA A 524 42.57 -22.41 -11.49
N VAL A 525 42.58 -22.68 -12.79
CA VAL A 525 43.80 -22.69 -13.59
C VAL A 525 44.15 -21.23 -13.90
N SER A 526 45.40 -20.91 -13.56
CA SER A 526 46.13 -19.63 -13.67
C SER A 526 45.95 -18.86 -14.97
#